data_AF-A0AAV7YW06-F1
#
_entry.id   AF-A0AAV7YW06-F1
#
_cell.length_a   1.000
_cell.length_b   1.000
_cell.length_c   1.000
_cell.angle_alpha   90.00
_cell.angle_beta   90.00
_cell.angle_gamma   90.00
#
_symmetry.space_group_name_H-M   'P 1'
#
loop_
_entity.id
_entity.type
_entity.pdbx_description
1 polymer ?
#
loop_
_entity_poly.entity_id
_entity_poly.type
_entity_poly.pdbx_seq_one_letter_code
_entity_poly.pdbx_strand_id
1 'polypeptide(L)'
;MNTLSEALKVNQTLTKLDLCFNGIGAKESNDLSEVLKINQILTNLDLSQNQIESDGMKALSEVLKTNHTLTQLNLSANEIESEGTQALSESLKLNQTLTQLNLSKNPIGDEGTKAISLLLKKSQSLIHLKLSWIPIKDEGITHLSEALKINQTLSQLKLSWNMIKNKGMQALSVS
;
A
#
# COMPACT_ATOMS: atom_id res chain seq x y z
N MET A 1 22.11 3.10 -0.48
CA MET A 1 21.25 1.94 -0.79
C MET A 1 22.05 0.69 -1.16
N ASN A 2 23.00 0.74 -2.11
CA ASN A 2 23.73 -0.43 -2.62
C ASN A 2 24.26 -1.42 -1.56
N THR A 3 25.03 -0.98 -0.57
CA THR A 3 25.60 -1.89 0.45
C THR A 3 24.53 -2.58 1.29
N LEU A 4 23.45 -1.87 1.62
CA LEU A 4 22.31 -2.46 2.31
C LEU A 4 21.60 -3.48 1.42
N SER A 5 21.39 -3.16 0.14
CA SER A 5 20.77 -4.06 -0.83
C SER A 5 21.55 -5.37 -0.99
N GLU A 6 22.88 -5.32 -1.07
CA GLU A 6 23.72 -6.51 -1.14
C GLU A 6 23.60 -7.39 0.12
N ALA A 7 23.64 -6.77 1.29
CA ALA A 7 23.47 -7.47 2.56
C ALA A 7 22.09 -8.13 2.66
N LEU A 8 21.02 -7.44 2.26
CA LEU A 8 19.65 -7.95 2.30
C LEU A 8 19.42 -9.10 1.31
N LYS A 9 20.07 -9.12 0.15
CA LYS A 9 19.95 -10.22 -0.82
C LYS A 9 20.46 -11.55 -0.27
N VAL A 10 21.48 -11.53 0.58
CA VAL A 10 22.07 -12.75 1.17
C VAL A 10 21.55 -13.05 2.56
N ASN A 11 20.98 -12.08 3.26
CA ASN A 11 20.50 -12.25 4.63
C ASN A 11 19.32 -13.25 4.69
N GLN A 12 19.48 -14.31 5.49
CA GLN A 12 18.49 -15.39 5.63
C GLN A 12 17.69 -15.35 6.93
N THR A 13 17.82 -14.29 7.74
CA THR A 13 17.28 -14.24 9.11
C THR A 13 16.45 -13.01 9.42
N LEU A 14 16.65 -11.90 8.70
CA LEU A 14 15.98 -10.64 8.95
C LEU A 14 14.57 -10.67 8.37
N THR A 15 13.58 -10.72 9.25
CA THR A 15 12.15 -10.75 8.89
C THR A 15 11.50 -9.37 8.93
N LYS A 16 12.10 -8.41 9.65
CA LYS A 16 11.56 -7.05 9.81
C LYS A 16 12.63 -6.03 9.49
N LEU A 17 12.29 -5.08 8.63
CA LEU A 17 13.18 -3.99 8.25
C LEU A 17 12.44 -2.66 8.34
N ASP A 18 13.04 -1.71 9.05
CA ASP A 18 12.56 -0.34 9.18
C ASP A 18 13.51 0.60 8.44
N LEU A 19 12.98 1.26 7.41
CA LEU A 19 13.66 2.28 6.60
C LEU A 19 12.87 3.60 6.62
N CYS A 20 12.10 3.83 7.68
CA CYS A 20 11.38 5.09 7.88
C CYS A 20 12.33 6.28 7.82
N PHE A 21 11.97 7.34 7.08
CA PHE A 21 12.74 8.59 7.03
C PHE A 21 14.20 8.43 6.57
N ASN A 22 14.41 7.81 5.40
CA ASN A 22 15.75 7.56 4.81
C ASN A 22 15.95 8.19 3.42
N GLY A 23 15.05 9.06 2.96
CA GLY A 23 15.16 9.70 1.64
C GLY A 23 15.12 8.70 0.48
N ILE A 24 14.37 7.60 0.61
CA ILE A 24 14.21 6.60 -0.45
C ILE A 24 13.37 7.21 -1.58
N GLY A 25 14.01 7.46 -2.72
CA GLY A 25 13.38 7.97 -3.93
C GLY A 25 12.98 6.85 -4.91
N ALA A 26 12.61 7.24 -6.13
CA ALA A 26 12.28 6.31 -7.20
C ALA A 26 13.45 5.37 -7.57
N LYS A 27 14.69 5.87 -7.57
CA LYS A 27 15.88 5.06 -7.86
C LYS A 27 16.09 3.99 -6.79
N GLU A 28 16.08 4.38 -5.52
CA GLU A 28 16.26 3.46 -4.40
C GLU A 28 15.09 2.47 -4.27
N SER A 29 13.89 2.86 -4.70
CA SER A 29 12.73 1.96 -4.82
C SER A 29 12.95 0.86 -5.86
N ASN A 30 13.62 1.17 -6.98
CA ASN A 30 14.04 0.15 -7.95
C ASN A 30 15.07 -0.81 -7.33
N ASP A 31 16.09 -0.28 -6.64
CA ASP A 31 17.10 -1.10 -5.98
C ASP A 31 16.47 -2.04 -4.94
N LEU A 32 15.51 -1.53 -4.15
CA LEU A 32 14.78 -2.32 -3.16
C LEU A 32 13.87 -3.36 -3.83
N SER A 33 13.29 -3.04 -4.99
CA SER A 33 12.50 -4.01 -5.76
C SER A 33 13.35 -5.20 -6.20
N GLU A 34 14.58 -4.97 -6.66
CA GLU A 34 15.53 -6.04 -7.00
C GLU A 34 15.95 -6.85 -5.77
N VAL A 35 16.00 -6.24 -4.58
CA VAL A 35 16.21 -6.96 -3.32
C VAL A 35 15.02 -7.86 -2.99
N LEU A 36 13.79 -7.32 -3.01
CA LEU A 36 12.56 -8.04 -2.65
C LEU A 36 12.22 -9.17 -3.63
N LYS A 37 12.76 -9.13 -4.85
CA LYS A 37 12.65 -10.22 -5.81
C LYS A 37 13.42 -11.46 -5.35
N ILE A 38 14.57 -11.25 -4.71
CA ILE A 38 15.49 -12.31 -4.26
C ILE A 38 15.24 -12.68 -2.80
N ASN A 39 15.06 -11.69 -1.93
CA ASN A 39 14.82 -11.90 -0.51
C ASN A 39 13.38 -12.41 -0.29
N GLN A 40 13.29 -13.69 0.07
CA GLN A 40 12.04 -14.38 0.39
C GLN A 40 11.91 -14.62 1.91
N ILE A 41 12.47 -13.74 2.73
CA ILE A 41 12.52 -13.86 4.21
C ILE A 41 11.82 -12.67 4.88
N LEU A 42 11.94 -11.47 4.32
CA LEU A 42 11.33 -10.25 4.87
C LEU A 42 9.80 -10.36 4.86
N THR A 43 9.21 -10.29 6.06
CA THR A 43 7.76 -10.32 6.27
C THR A 43 7.18 -8.94 6.58
N ASN A 44 8.00 -8.02 7.10
CA ASN A 44 7.61 -6.67 7.48
C ASN A 44 8.59 -5.64 6.94
N LEU A 45 8.05 -4.63 6.26
CA LEU A 45 8.84 -3.55 5.68
C LEU A 45 8.19 -2.20 5.98
N ASP A 46 8.92 -1.33 6.67
CA ASP A 46 8.54 0.06 6.87
C ASP A 46 9.33 0.97 5.92
N LEU A 47 8.63 1.66 5.02
CA LEU A 47 9.16 2.64 4.09
C LEU A 47 8.51 4.02 4.31
N SER A 48 7.89 4.25 5.47
CA SER A 48 7.18 5.51 5.71
C SER A 48 8.09 6.73 5.74
N GLN A 49 7.54 7.90 5.45
CA GLN A 49 8.27 9.18 5.47
C GLN A 49 9.48 9.22 4.51
N ASN A 50 9.33 8.68 3.30
CA ASN A 50 10.32 8.77 2.23
C ASN A 50 9.74 9.55 1.04
N GLN A 51 10.41 9.50 -0.13
CA GLN A 51 10.02 10.21 -1.36
C GLN A 51 9.83 9.19 -2.50
N ILE A 52 9.14 8.09 -2.20
CA ILE A 52 8.95 7.00 -3.17
C ILE A 52 8.22 7.53 -4.41
N GLU A 53 7.25 8.41 -4.21
CA GLU A 53 6.42 9.03 -5.25
C GLU A 53 5.71 7.97 -6.13
N SER A 54 4.99 8.41 -7.15
CA SER A 54 4.28 7.49 -8.05
C SER A 54 5.22 6.59 -8.85
N ASP A 55 6.41 7.07 -9.22
CA ASP A 55 7.35 6.29 -10.04
C ASP A 55 8.10 5.21 -9.24
N GLY A 56 8.54 5.51 -8.02
CA GLY A 56 9.08 4.48 -7.12
C GLY A 56 8.01 3.46 -6.73
N MET A 57 6.76 3.90 -6.57
CA MET A 57 5.66 2.99 -6.28
C MET A 57 5.41 2.02 -7.44
N LYS A 58 5.53 2.44 -8.71
CA LYS A 58 5.43 1.53 -9.87
C LYS A 58 6.49 0.42 -9.81
N ALA A 59 7.73 0.76 -9.47
CA ALA A 59 8.81 -0.22 -9.31
C ALA A 59 8.48 -1.27 -8.24
N LEU A 60 8.12 -0.79 -7.04
CA LEU A 60 7.74 -1.66 -5.92
C LEU A 60 6.49 -2.49 -6.22
N SER A 61 5.54 -1.95 -6.98
CA SER A 61 4.33 -2.66 -7.38
C SER A 61 4.66 -3.90 -8.21
N GLU A 62 5.60 -3.81 -9.14
CA GLU A 62 5.98 -4.94 -9.98
C GLU A 62 6.53 -6.12 -9.16
N VAL A 63 7.41 -5.85 -8.19
CA VAL A 63 7.94 -6.92 -7.33
C VAL A 63 6.86 -7.49 -6.40
N LEU A 64 5.91 -6.69 -5.93
CA LEU A 64 4.82 -7.16 -5.08
C LEU A 64 3.90 -8.17 -5.77
N LYS A 65 3.90 -8.26 -7.11
CA LYS A 65 3.19 -9.35 -7.81
C LYS A 65 3.78 -10.74 -7.50
N THR A 66 5.08 -10.81 -7.25
CA THR A 66 5.84 -12.07 -7.16
C THR A 66 6.50 -12.29 -5.80
N ASN A 67 6.61 -11.26 -4.96
CA ASN A 67 7.02 -11.44 -3.58
C ASN A 67 5.85 -11.99 -2.76
N HIS A 68 6.02 -13.22 -2.27
CA HIS A 68 5.00 -13.96 -1.51
C HIS A 68 5.39 -14.14 -0.04
N THR A 69 6.24 -13.27 0.49
CA THR A 69 6.74 -13.36 1.87
C THR A 69 6.39 -12.12 2.68
N LEU A 70 6.31 -10.97 2.03
CA LEU A 70 5.88 -9.75 2.66
C LEU A 70 4.41 -9.82 3.07
N THR A 71 4.16 -9.61 4.36
CA THR A 71 2.82 -9.63 4.96
C THR A 71 2.39 -8.25 5.46
N GLN A 72 3.34 -7.37 5.78
CA GLN A 72 3.09 -6.03 6.28
C GLN A 72 3.97 -5.00 5.57
N LEU A 73 3.32 -3.98 5.00
CA LEU A 73 3.99 -2.91 4.28
C LEU A 73 3.47 -1.54 4.75
N ASN A 74 4.38 -0.70 5.22
CA ASN A 74 4.07 0.68 5.57
C ASN A 74 4.65 1.65 4.53
N LEU A 75 3.77 2.33 3.80
CA LEU A 75 4.08 3.30 2.76
C LEU A 75 3.55 4.70 3.11
N SER A 76 3.24 4.97 4.37
CA SER A 76 2.65 6.27 4.73
C SER A 76 3.61 7.44 4.53
N ALA A 77 3.11 8.59 4.09
CA ALA A 77 3.91 9.79 3.83
C ALA A 77 5.05 9.54 2.83
N ASN A 78 4.70 9.25 1.58
CA ASN A 78 5.63 8.96 0.49
C ASN A 78 5.32 9.71 -0.81
N GLU A 79 4.43 10.71 -0.74
CA GLU A 79 4.02 11.50 -1.92
C GLU A 79 3.45 10.61 -3.05
N ILE A 80 2.80 9.50 -2.67
CA ILE A 80 2.19 8.57 -3.62
C ILE A 80 0.83 9.14 -4.06
N GLU A 81 0.72 9.44 -5.35
CA GLU A 81 -0.51 9.95 -5.95
C GLU A 81 -1.40 8.80 -6.49
N SER A 82 -2.46 9.16 -7.23
CA SER A 82 -3.41 8.22 -7.82
C SER A 82 -2.75 7.18 -8.73
N GLU A 83 -1.76 7.58 -9.53
CA GLU A 83 -1.08 6.75 -10.51
C GLU A 83 -0.26 5.65 -9.85
N GLY A 84 0.54 6.01 -8.82
CA GLY A 84 1.26 5.03 -8.02
C GLY A 84 0.31 4.08 -7.29
N THR A 85 -0.79 4.61 -6.77
CA THR A 85 -1.84 3.81 -6.10
C THR A 85 -2.52 2.83 -7.05
N GLN A 86 -2.75 3.22 -8.31
CA GLN A 86 -3.30 2.35 -9.33
C GLN A 86 -2.37 1.18 -9.62
N ALA A 87 -1.08 1.44 -9.85
CA ALA A 87 -0.07 0.40 -10.09
C ALA A 87 0.01 -0.60 -8.92
N LEU A 88 -0.01 -0.08 -7.68
CA LEU A 88 -0.04 -0.91 -6.47
C LEU A 88 -1.31 -1.76 -6.41
N SER A 89 -2.47 -1.14 -6.68
CA SER A 89 -3.77 -1.82 -6.64
C SER A 89 -3.88 -2.95 -7.67
N GLU A 90 -3.33 -2.75 -8.87
CA GLU A 90 -3.28 -3.79 -9.90
C GLU A 90 -2.39 -4.98 -9.48
N SER A 91 -1.26 -4.68 -8.85
CA SER A 91 -0.31 -5.70 -8.41
C SER A 91 -0.83 -6.50 -7.22
N LEU A 92 -1.47 -5.83 -6.26
CA LEU A 92 -2.03 -6.48 -5.07
C LEU A 92 -3.30 -7.32 -5.35
N LYS A 93 -3.91 -7.22 -6.54
CA LYS A 93 -4.94 -8.18 -6.98
C LYS A 93 -4.36 -9.59 -7.18
N LEU A 94 -3.07 -9.67 -7.50
CA LEU A 94 -2.35 -10.93 -7.72
C LEU A 94 -1.60 -11.39 -6.46
N ASN A 95 -1.24 -10.45 -5.58
CA ASN A 95 -0.56 -10.77 -4.33
C ASN A 95 -1.53 -11.39 -3.31
N GLN A 96 -1.18 -12.60 -2.83
CA GLN A 96 -2.00 -13.36 -1.87
C GLN A 96 -1.44 -13.35 -0.44
N THR A 97 -0.37 -12.59 -0.17
CA THR A 97 0.36 -12.69 1.11
C THR A 97 0.33 -11.40 1.93
N LEU A 98 0.17 -10.24 1.28
CA LEU A 98 0.12 -8.97 1.97
C LEU A 98 -1.20 -8.82 2.73
N THR A 99 -1.11 -8.83 4.06
CA THR A 99 -2.28 -8.75 4.95
C THR A 99 -2.48 -7.36 5.56
N GLN A 100 -1.42 -6.55 5.63
CA GLN A 100 -1.48 -5.21 6.21
C GLN A 100 -0.80 -4.19 5.30
N LEU A 101 -1.55 -3.15 4.96
CA LEU A 101 -1.08 -2.05 4.13
C LEU A 101 -1.42 -0.71 4.78
N ASN A 102 -0.41 0.16 4.88
CA ASN A 102 -0.61 1.55 5.32
C ASN A 102 -0.22 2.52 4.20
N LEU A 103 -1.20 3.25 3.70
CA LEU A 103 -1.05 4.29 2.67
C LEU A 103 -1.36 5.69 3.20
N SER A 104 -1.50 5.85 4.52
CA SER A 104 -1.88 7.12 5.16
C SER A 104 -0.95 8.27 4.77
N LYS A 105 -1.42 9.52 4.83
CA LYS A 105 -0.60 10.71 4.51
C LYS A 105 -0.02 10.72 3.08
N ASN A 106 -0.72 10.11 2.12
CA ASN A 106 -0.37 10.19 0.70
C ASN A 106 -1.47 10.95 -0.06
N PRO A 107 -1.13 11.75 -1.09
CA PRO A 107 -2.09 12.51 -1.90
C PRO A 107 -2.88 11.62 -2.90
N ILE A 108 -3.45 10.52 -2.43
CA ILE A 108 -4.11 9.48 -3.25
C ILE A 108 -5.44 9.97 -3.86
N GLY A 109 -6.18 10.81 -3.13
CA GLY A 109 -7.46 11.38 -3.57
C GLY A 109 -8.56 10.34 -3.84
N ASP A 110 -9.66 10.79 -4.46
CA ASP A 110 -10.80 9.94 -4.79
C ASP A 110 -10.47 8.92 -5.90
N GLU A 111 -9.67 9.29 -6.90
CA GLU A 111 -9.28 8.39 -7.99
C GLU A 111 -8.40 7.23 -7.50
N GLY A 112 -7.39 7.50 -6.68
CA GLY A 112 -6.61 6.41 -6.08
C GLY A 112 -7.44 5.58 -5.10
N THR A 113 -8.41 6.19 -4.41
CA THR A 113 -9.37 5.47 -3.56
C THR A 113 -10.26 4.53 -4.36
N LYS A 114 -10.68 4.92 -5.57
CA LYS A 114 -11.40 4.06 -6.51
C LYS A 114 -10.54 2.87 -6.95
N ALA A 115 -9.25 3.08 -7.21
CA ALA A 115 -8.33 1.97 -7.51
C ALA A 115 -8.22 0.98 -6.34
N ILE A 116 -8.09 1.49 -5.11
CA ILE A 116 -8.10 0.67 -3.88
C ILE A 116 -9.43 -0.09 -3.72
N SER A 117 -10.55 0.55 -4.04
CA SER A 117 -11.87 -0.08 -4.00
C SER A 117 -11.94 -1.26 -4.97
N LEU A 118 -11.42 -1.11 -6.19
CA LEU A 118 -11.31 -2.21 -7.16
C LEU A 118 -10.37 -3.33 -6.70
N LEU A 119 -9.30 -2.99 -5.96
CA LEU A 119 -8.45 -3.98 -5.29
C LEU A 119 -9.25 -4.76 -4.24
N LEU A 120 -9.97 -4.08 -3.34
CA LEU A 120 -10.74 -4.73 -2.27
C LEU A 120 -11.83 -5.66 -2.80
N LYS A 121 -12.43 -5.36 -3.95
CA LYS A 121 -13.38 -6.25 -4.63
C LYS A 121 -12.76 -7.60 -5.08
N LYS A 122 -11.43 -7.71 -5.10
CA LYS A 122 -10.69 -8.87 -5.64
C LYS A 122 -9.71 -9.50 -4.65
N SER A 123 -9.05 -8.70 -3.82
CA SER A 123 -8.08 -9.18 -2.83
C SER A 123 -8.71 -10.19 -1.89
N GLN A 124 -7.98 -11.27 -1.62
CA GLN A 124 -8.36 -12.33 -0.67
C GLN A 124 -7.42 -12.38 0.54
N SER A 125 -6.45 -11.47 0.60
CA SER A 125 -5.35 -11.50 1.57
C SER A 125 -5.35 -10.29 2.50
N LEU A 126 -5.84 -9.14 2.04
CA LEU A 126 -5.75 -7.91 2.81
C LEU A 126 -6.77 -7.90 3.97
N ILE A 127 -6.25 -7.77 5.19
CA ILE A 127 -7.01 -7.80 6.45
C ILE A 127 -7.06 -6.39 7.06
N HIS A 128 -5.94 -5.65 7.02
CA HIS A 128 -5.84 -4.31 7.59
C HIS A 128 -5.41 -3.29 6.52
N LEU A 129 -6.20 -2.22 6.39
CA LEU A 129 -5.92 -1.12 5.48
C LEU A 129 -6.01 0.22 6.20
N LYS A 130 -4.97 1.04 6.09
CA LYS A 130 -4.94 2.40 6.66
C LYS A 130 -4.85 3.44 5.55
N LEU A 131 -5.85 4.31 5.51
CA LEU A 131 -6.06 5.39 4.55
C LEU A 131 -6.33 6.71 5.28
N SER A 132 -5.65 6.94 6.41
CA SER A 132 -5.86 8.15 7.21
C SER A 132 -5.06 9.33 6.66
N TRP A 133 -5.51 10.56 6.87
CA TRP A 133 -4.83 11.75 6.34
C TRP A 133 -4.66 11.71 4.81
N ILE A 134 -5.68 11.25 4.10
CA ILE A 134 -5.77 11.28 2.64
C ILE A 134 -6.92 12.22 2.26
N PRO A 135 -6.83 13.03 1.19
CA PRO A 135 -7.92 13.92 0.78
C PRO A 135 -9.10 13.15 0.12
N ILE A 136 -9.58 12.07 0.74
CA ILE A 136 -10.76 11.29 0.29
C ILE A 136 -12.02 12.06 0.63
N LYS A 137 -12.87 12.29 -0.36
CA LYS A 137 -14.18 12.94 -0.23
C LYS A 137 -15.29 11.89 -0.35
N ASP A 138 -16.54 12.36 -0.37
CA ASP A 138 -17.72 11.49 -0.45
C ASP A 138 -17.71 10.56 -1.67
N GLU A 139 -17.11 10.98 -2.79
CA GLU A 139 -16.99 10.17 -4.01
C GLU A 139 -16.08 8.95 -3.80
N GLY A 140 -14.86 9.14 -3.31
CA GLY A 140 -13.95 8.03 -3.02
C GLY A 140 -14.54 7.07 -1.98
N ILE A 141 -15.24 7.61 -0.97
CA ILE A 141 -15.92 6.80 0.03
C ILE A 141 -17.08 5.98 -0.54
N THR A 142 -17.80 6.51 -1.53
CA THR A 142 -18.87 5.75 -2.22
C THR A 142 -18.30 4.50 -2.88
N HIS A 143 -17.16 4.63 -3.58
CA HIS A 143 -16.47 3.48 -4.18
C HIS A 143 -16.01 2.47 -3.13
N LEU A 144 -15.43 2.94 -2.01
CA LEU A 144 -15.01 2.07 -0.92
C LEU A 144 -16.18 1.33 -0.30
N SER A 145 -17.30 2.01 -0.06
CA SER A 145 -18.52 1.41 0.48
C SER A 145 -19.02 0.26 -0.39
N GLU A 146 -19.07 0.44 -1.71
CA GLU A 146 -19.45 -0.64 -2.62
C GLU A 146 -18.49 -1.83 -2.59
N ALA A 147 -17.19 -1.58 -2.41
CA ALA A 147 -16.21 -2.64 -2.31
C ALA A 147 -16.36 -3.42 -1.00
N LEU A 148 -16.64 -2.74 0.10
CA LEU A 148 -16.82 -3.34 1.42
C LEU A 148 -18.02 -4.30 1.49
N LYS A 149 -19.12 -3.99 0.79
CA LYS A 149 -20.30 -4.87 0.71
C LYS A 149 -20.00 -6.30 0.24
N ILE A 150 -18.95 -6.46 -0.56
CA ILE A 150 -18.59 -7.75 -1.15
C ILE A 150 -17.23 -8.28 -0.65
N ASN A 151 -16.40 -7.43 -0.04
CA ASN A 151 -15.13 -7.86 0.50
C ASN A 151 -15.37 -8.67 1.78
N GLN A 152 -14.73 -9.83 1.88
CA GLN A 152 -14.94 -10.77 3.00
C GLN A 152 -13.71 -10.91 3.90
N THR A 153 -12.64 -10.17 3.63
CA THR A 153 -11.32 -10.38 4.28
C THR A 153 -10.89 -9.21 5.15
N LEU A 154 -11.24 -7.99 4.75
CA LEU A 154 -10.85 -6.78 5.44
C LEU A 154 -11.61 -6.67 6.77
N SER A 155 -10.88 -6.72 7.88
CA SER A 155 -11.45 -6.59 9.22
C SER A 155 -11.16 -5.24 9.86
N GLN A 156 -10.16 -4.50 9.35
CA GLN A 156 -9.82 -3.18 9.85
C GLN A 156 -9.57 -2.19 8.70
N LEU A 157 -10.35 -1.11 8.71
CA LEU A 157 -10.19 0.03 7.80
C LEU A 157 -10.06 1.32 8.62
N LYS A 158 -8.95 2.07 8.44
CA LYS A 158 -8.74 3.36 9.11
C LYS A 158 -8.87 4.54 8.13
N LEU A 159 -9.91 5.35 8.32
CA LEU A 159 -10.25 6.52 7.48
C LEU A 159 -10.17 7.87 8.24
N SER A 160 -9.46 7.91 9.37
CA SER A 160 -9.39 9.12 10.19
C SER A 160 -8.73 10.28 9.42
N TRP A 161 -9.14 11.51 9.71
CA TRP A 161 -8.55 12.72 9.11
C TRP A 161 -8.65 12.78 7.58
N ASN A 162 -9.79 12.36 7.04
CA ASN A 162 -10.15 12.52 5.62
C ASN A 162 -11.23 13.62 5.45
N MET A 163 -11.65 13.90 4.22
CA MET A 163 -12.66 14.94 3.90
C MET A 163 -14.07 14.36 3.72
N ILE A 164 -14.42 13.37 4.54
CA ILE A 164 -15.70 12.66 4.50
C ILE A 164 -16.79 13.52 5.13
N LYS A 165 -17.87 13.78 4.38
CA LYS A 165 -19.04 14.53 4.85
C LYS A 165 -20.24 13.59 4.97
N ASN A 166 -21.43 14.16 5.15
CA ASN A 166 -22.65 13.40 5.41
C ASN A 166 -22.96 12.34 4.35
N LYS A 167 -22.74 12.63 3.04
CA LYS A 167 -23.03 11.64 1.99
C LYS A 167 -22.06 10.45 2.06
N GLY A 168 -20.77 10.70 2.29
CA GLY A 168 -19.79 9.62 2.47
C GLY A 168 -20.08 8.79 3.72
N MET A 169 -20.46 9.43 4.83
CA MET A 169 -20.87 8.71 6.05
C MET A 169 -22.12 7.85 5.84
N GLN A 170 -23.11 8.35 5.08
CA GLN A 170 -24.29 7.55 4.70
C GLN A 170 -23.90 6.36 3.83
N ALA A 171 -22.99 6.54 2.87
CA ALA A 171 -22.48 5.44 2.05
C ALA A 171 -21.82 4.35 2.91
N LEU A 172 -21.00 4.73 3.90
CA LEU A 172 -20.36 3.76 4.81
C LEU A 172 -21.35 3.04 5.73
N SER A 173 -22.47 3.67 6.08
CA SER A 173 -23.46 3.06 6.98
C SER A 173 -24.20 1.86 6.39
N VAL A 174 -24.16 1.71 5.06
CA VAL A 174 -24.80 0.63 4.32
C VAL A 174 -23.78 -0.35 3.71
N SER A 175 -22.51 -0.21 4.06
CA SER A 175 -21.39 -1.04 3.59
C SER A 175 -21.37 -2.42 4.21
#